data_AF-A0A1B3ZE96-F1
#
_entry.id   AF-A0A1B3ZE96-F1
#
_cell.length_a   1.000
_cell.length_b   1.000
_cell.length_c   1.000
_cell.angle_alpha   90.00
_cell.angle_beta   90.00
_cell.angle_gamma   90.00
#
_symmetry.space_group_name_H-M   'P 1'
#
loop_
_entity.id
_entity.type
_entity.pdbx_description
1 polymer ?
#
loop_
_entity_poly.entity_id
_entity_poly.type
_entity_poly.pdbx_seq_one_letter_code
_entity_poly.pdbx_strand_id
1 'polypeptide(L)'
;MSAVPAYRQRSTSSPIAAANHGYVAPLDPSLRIGAKFPYLELGRHAGGERRRRADPLPVGVVPIGARGMTKARPIFEDALLRVLGDLTPARCALITGRAAAYLREASDPDRPQRLTVQDMLKLDIEHLAFDGTTPLFAAYGALVAQARAEVYADAVAIGRATKDVLKEDGEAHLALFLASQPDATDHDLRAALRETEEAVAAQSQAIQVVRVALEKRHQQPP
;
A
#
# COMPACT_ATOMS: atom_id res chain seq x y z
N MET A 1 56.66 -23.41 46.41
CA MET A 1 55.78 -24.39 45.73
C MET A 1 54.41 -24.30 46.37
N SER A 2 53.48 -23.58 45.74
CA SER A 2 52.15 -23.30 46.28
C SER A 2 51.12 -23.84 45.28
N ALA A 3 50.25 -24.74 45.74
CA ALA A 3 49.26 -25.43 44.94
C ALA A 3 47.98 -24.58 44.80
N VAL A 4 47.55 -24.38 43.56
CA VAL A 4 46.34 -23.62 43.18
C VAL A 4 45.11 -24.55 43.19
N PRO A 5 43.92 -24.09 43.63
CA PRO A 5 42.73 -24.94 43.73
C PRO A 5 42.00 -25.13 42.40
N ALA A 6 41.43 -26.33 42.22
CA ALA A 6 40.67 -26.77 41.05
C ALA A 6 39.35 -26.01 40.86
N TYR A 7 39.14 -25.45 39.67
CA TYR A 7 37.88 -24.81 39.26
C TYR A 7 36.98 -25.84 38.57
N ARG A 8 35.80 -26.07 39.16
CA ARG A 8 34.78 -27.03 38.71
C ARG A 8 33.89 -26.38 37.65
N GLN A 9 34.08 -26.72 36.38
CA GLN A 9 33.16 -26.31 35.30
C GLN A 9 31.84 -27.08 35.42
N ARG A 10 30.72 -26.38 35.60
CA ARG A 10 29.37 -26.94 35.41
C ARG A 10 28.99 -26.76 33.95
N SER A 11 29.03 -27.86 33.21
CA SER A 11 28.38 -28.02 31.91
C SER A 11 26.87 -28.13 32.13
N THR A 12 26.10 -27.15 31.65
CA THR A 12 24.65 -27.28 31.48
C THR A 12 24.39 -27.68 30.03
N SER A 13 24.39 -28.99 29.81
CA SER A 13 23.85 -29.64 28.63
C SER A 13 22.36 -29.31 28.48
N SER A 14 21.99 -28.55 27.44
CA SER A 14 20.60 -28.46 26.97
C SER A 14 20.22 -29.76 26.26
N PRO A 15 19.07 -30.39 26.59
CA PRO A 15 18.52 -31.48 25.81
C PRO A 15 17.53 -30.90 24.80
N ILE A 16 17.77 -31.11 23.50
CA ILE A 16 16.78 -31.31 22.41
C ILE A 16 17.62 -31.43 21.13
N ALA A 17 18.10 -32.64 20.86
CA ALA A 17 18.60 -33.05 19.56
C ALA A 17 18.55 -34.59 19.49
N ALA A 18 17.37 -35.12 19.13
CA ALA A 18 17.23 -36.37 18.39
C ALA A 18 15.74 -36.66 18.13
N ALA A 19 15.47 -37.16 16.93
CA ALA A 19 14.19 -37.69 16.39
C ALA A 19 13.28 -36.68 15.68
N ASN A 20 13.53 -36.48 14.38
CA ASN A 20 12.47 -36.56 13.37
C ASN A 20 13.04 -37.23 12.12
N HIS A 21 13.03 -38.57 12.18
CA HIS A 21 13.08 -39.43 11.00
C HIS A 21 11.84 -39.16 10.14
N GLY A 22 12.04 -39.21 8.83
CA GLY A 22 11.05 -38.87 7.83
C GLY A 22 9.77 -39.70 7.93
N TYR A 23 8.65 -38.98 7.87
CA TYR A 23 7.38 -39.50 7.40
C TYR A 23 6.87 -38.55 6.31
N VAL A 24 7.17 -38.89 5.05
CA VAL A 24 6.54 -38.25 3.89
C VAL A 24 5.19 -38.94 3.73
N ALA A 25 4.10 -38.22 3.98
CA ALA A 25 2.76 -38.72 3.69
C ALA A 25 2.64 -38.97 2.17
N PRO A 26 2.06 -40.11 1.72
CA PRO A 26 1.80 -40.31 0.30
C PRO A 26 0.81 -39.27 -0.19
N LEU A 27 1.20 -38.51 -1.22
CA LEU A 27 0.31 -37.63 -1.96
C LEU A 27 -0.82 -38.47 -2.58
N ASP A 28 -2.05 -38.06 -2.29
CA ASP A 28 -3.27 -38.64 -2.86
C ASP A 28 -3.25 -38.49 -4.40
N PRO A 29 -3.32 -39.59 -5.18
CA PRO A 29 -3.31 -39.54 -6.64
C PRO A 29 -4.58 -38.94 -7.27
N SER A 30 -5.57 -38.50 -6.47
CA SER A 30 -6.79 -37.84 -6.95
C SER A 30 -6.69 -36.32 -7.08
N LEU A 31 -5.61 -35.67 -6.59
CA LEU A 31 -5.34 -34.24 -6.82
C LEU A 31 -4.70 -34.00 -8.21
N ARG A 32 -5.45 -34.32 -9.27
CA ARG A 32 -5.20 -33.79 -10.61
C ARG A 32 -5.73 -32.35 -10.67
N ILE A 33 -4.82 -31.39 -10.57
CA ILE A 33 -5.10 -29.98 -10.84
C ILE A 33 -5.39 -29.83 -12.35
N GLY A 34 -6.66 -29.90 -12.70
CA GLY A 34 -7.18 -29.42 -13.98
C GLY A 34 -7.28 -27.90 -13.94
N ALA A 35 -6.17 -27.20 -14.15
CA ALA A 35 -6.16 -25.76 -14.36
C ALA A 35 -6.66 -25.45 -15.78
N LYS A 36 -7.97 -25.28 -15.95
CA LYS A 36 -8.55 -24.56 -17.09
C LYS A 36 -8.47 -23.07 -16.79
N PHE A 37 -7.52 -22.36 -17.41
CA PHE A 37 -7.51 -20.90 -17.47
C PHE A 37 -8.35 -20.45 -18.67
N PRO A 38 -9.48 -19.75 -18.50
CA PRO A 38 -10.28 -19.26 -19.61
C PRO A 38 -10.16 -17.74 -19.69
N TYR A 39 -9.22 -17.21 -20.49
CA TYR A 39 -9.33 -15.84 -21.02
C TYR A 39 -8.38 -15.72 -22.22
N LEU A 40 -8.91 -15.87 -23.43
CA LEU A 40 -8.42 -15.27 -24.67
C LEU A 40 -9.37 -15.66 -25.82
N GLU A 41 -10.56 -15.05 -25.86
CA GLU A 41 -11.32 -14.93 -27.11
C GLU A 41 -11.93 -13.52 -27.17
N LEU A 42 -11.32 -12.65 -27.98
CA LEU A 42 -11.98 -11.46 -28.50
C LEU A 42 -11.85 -11.50 -30.02
N GLY A 43 -12.95 -11.90 -30.65
CA GLY A 43 -13.15 -11.86 -32.09
C GLY A 43 -13.11 -10.43 -32.63
N ARG A 44 -12.47 -10.27 -33.79
CA ARG A 44 -12.64 -9.10 -34.66
C ARG A 44 -13.66 -9.43 -35.73
N HIS A 45 -14.81 -8.76 -35.69
CA HIS A 45 -15.68 -8.55 -36.84
C HIS A 45 -16.49 -7.27 -36.67
N ALA A 46 -16.96 -6.76 -37.81
CA ALA A 46 -17.67 -5.50 -38.09
C ALA A 46 -16.74 -4.29 -38.26
N GLY A 47 -16.78 -3.55 -39.37
CA GLY A 47 -17.87 -3.36 -40.34
C GLY A 47 -18.09 -1.86 -40.44
N GLY A 48 -17.82 -1.28 -41.60
CA GLY A 48 -17.97 0.15 -41.83
C GLY A 48 -19.43 0.56 -41.96
N GLU A 49 -19.73 1.81 -41.60
CA GLU A 49 -20.75 2.59 -42.29
C GLU A 49 -20.58 4.08 -42.00
N ARG A 50 -20.56 4.86 -43.09
CA ARG A 50 -20.66 6.33 -43.10
C ARG A 50 -22.13 6.70 -42.93
N ARG A 51 -22.45 7.73 -42.13
CA ARG A 51 -23.48 8.74 -42.46
C ARG A 51 -23.52 9.92 -41.48
N ARG A 52 -23.35 11.10 -42.08
CA ARG A 52 -24.07 12.39 -41.93
C ARG A 52 -23.93 13.23 -40.64
N ARG A 53 -23.37 14.43 -40.90
CA ARG A 53 -23.55 15.75 -40.29
C ARG A 53 -24.77 15.93 -39.37
N ALA A 54 -24.50 16.53 -38.20
CA ALA A 54 -25.30 17.59 -37.60
C ALA A 54 -24.37 18.50 -36.78
N ASP A 55 -24.25 19.77 -37.15
CA ASP A 55 -23.57 20.79 -36.37
C ASP A 55 -24.42 21.16 -35.13
N PRO A 56 -23.83 21.35 -33.94
CA PRO A 56 -24.44 22.15 -32.89
C PRO A 56 -23.81 23.54 -32.78
N LEU A 57 -24.70 24.51 -32.58
CA LEU A 57 -24.53 25.97 -32.47
C LEU A 57 -23.51 26.46 -31.41
N PRO A 58 -23.00 27.70 -31.52
CA PRO A 58 -21.98 28.23 -30.62
C PRO A 58 -22.58 28.56 -29.24
N VAL A 59 -22.16 27.83 -28.21
CA VAL A 59 -22.48 28.16 -26.81
C VAL A 59 -21.53 29.27 -26.35
N GLY A 60 -22.13 30.42 -26.04
CA GLY A 60 -21.43 31.56 -25.46
C GLY A 60 -20.72 31.17 -24.16
N VAL A 61 -19.43 31.45 -24.11
CA VAL A 61 -18.62 31.41 -22.90
C VAL A 61 -19.08 32.57 -22.02
N VAL A 62 -19.87 32.28 -20.99
CA VAL A 62 -20.05 33.20 -19.86
C VAL A 62 -18.74 33.15 -19.07
N PRO A 63 -17.98 34.25 -18.93
CA PRO A 63 -16.80 34.24 -18.07
C PRO A 63 -17.27 34.12 -16.61
N ILE A 64 -17.03 32.95 -16.01
CA ILE A 64 -17.08 32.80 -14.55
C ILE A 64 -15.98 33.68 -14.01
N GLY A 65 -16.40 34.81 -13.43
CA GLY A 65 -15.53 35.76 -12.75
C GLY A 65 -14.58 35.04 -11.81
N ALA A 66 -13.32 35.46 -11.88
CA ALA A 66 -12.22 35.04 -11.03
C ALA A 66 -12.65 34.91 -9.55
N ARG A 67 -12.93 33.69 -9.09
CA ARG A 67 -12.90 33.38 -7.66
C ARG A 67 -11.44 33.16 -7.31
N GLY A 68 -10.94 34.00 -6.40
CA GLY A 68 -9.57 34.00 -5.93
C GLY A 68 -9.11 32.59 -5.54
N MET A 69 -7.81 32.37 -5.72
CA MET A 69 -7.10 31.14 -5.39
C MET A 69 -7.48 30.65 -3.99
N THR A 70 -8.46 29.75 -3.89
CA THR A 70 -8.75 29.05 -2.65
C THR A 70 -7.57 28.12 -2.39
N LYS A 71 -6.70 28.54 -1.47
CA LYS A 71 -5.65 27.71 -0.86
C LYS A 71 -6.26 26.32 -0.59
N ALA A 72 -5.62 25.28 -1.12
CA ALA A 72 -6.05 23.91 -0.86
C ALA A 72 -6.15 23.71 0.67
N ARG A 73 -7.33 23.33 1.15
CA ARG A 73 -7.55 23.11 2.57
C ARG A 73 -6.98 21.75 2.96
N PRO A 74 -6.36 21.61 4.14
CA PRO A 74 -5.98 20.30 4.63
C PRO A 74 -7.23 19.44 4.87
N ILE A 75 -7.05 18.12 4.77
CA ILE A 75 -8.12 17.12 4.71
C ILE A 75 -9.05 17.21 5.94
N PHE A 76 -8.49 17.52 7.11
CA PHE A 76 -9.23 17.55 8.36
C PHE A 76 -10.15 18.77 8.47
N GLU A 77 -9.62 19.97 8.20
CA GLU A 77 -10.37 21.20 8.24
C GLU A 77 -11.47 21.24 7.17
N ASP A 78 -11.21 20.64 6.01
CA ASP A 78 -12.23 20.47 4.95
C ASP A 78 -13.38 19.56 5.41
N ALA A 79 -13.07 18.42 6.03
CA ALA A 79 -14.08 17.52 6.60
C ALA A 79 -14.89 18.20 7.70
N LEU A 80 -14.26 18.97 8.58
CA LEU A 80 -14.97 19.73 9.61
C LEU A 80 -15.85 20.83 9.03
N LEU A 81 -15.37 21.55 8.01
CA LEU A 81 -16.17 22.57 7.34
C LEU A 81 -17.42 21.97 6.69
N ARG A 82 -17.30 20.78 6.08
CA ARG A 82 -18.44 20.02 5.56
C ARG A 82 -19.45 19.68 6.64
N VAL A 83 -19.01 19.06 7.74
CA VAL A 83 -19.88 18.71 8.88
C VAL A 83 -20.60 19.93 9.43
N LEU A 84 -19.92 21.09 9.53
CA LEU A 84 -20.53 22.35 9.96
C LEU A 84 -21.55 22.90 8.97
N GLY A 85 -21.35 22.66 7.67
CA GLY A 85 -22.30 22.99 6.62
C GLY A 85 -23.56 22.12 6.67
N ASP A 86 -23.37 20.81 6.83
CA ASP A 86 -24.44 19.81 6.80
C ASP A 86 -25.30 19.85 8.07
N LEU A 87 -24.69 19.91 9.26
CA LEU A 87 -25.43 19.93 10.54
C LEU A 87 -25.80 21.33 11.00
N THR A 88 -25.23 22.39 10.41
CA THR A 88 -25.24 23.79 10.87
C THR A 88 -24.39 24.07 12.12
N PRO A 89 -23.76 25.26 12.25
CA PRO A 89 -22.92 25.60 13.40
C PRO A 89 -23.65 25.58 14.76
N ALA A 90 -24.93 25.92 14.79
CA ALA A 90 -25.72 25.94 16.02
C ALA A 90 -25.98 24.53 16.57
N ARG A 91 -26.26 23.57 15.68
CA ARG A 91 -26.44 22.16 16.07
C ARG A 91 -25.13 21.56 16.56
N CYS A 92 -24.03 21.81 15.85
CA CYS A 92 -22.71 21.33 16.25
C CYS A 92 -22.29 21.88 17.62
N ALA A 93 -22.61 23.15 17.91
CA ALA A 93 -22.38 23.77 19.22
C ALA A 93 -23.16 23.06 20.33
N LEU A 94 -24.44 22.75 20.09
CA LEU A 94 -25.30 22.02 21.05
C LEU A 94 -24.75 20.62 21.36
N ILE A 95 -24.35 19.86 20.33
CA ILE A 95 -23.88 18.48 20.46
C ILE A 95 -22.55 18.42 21.22
N THR A 96 -21.61 19.29 20.84
CA THR A 96 -20.27 19.30 21.43
C THR A 96 -20.24 19.98 22.80
N GLY A 97 -21.17 20.89 23.07
CA GLY A 97 -21.13 21.80 24.21
C GLY A 97 -20.13 22.95 24.03
N ARG A 98 -19.69 23.21 22.80
CA ARG A 98 -18.71 24.23 22.45
C ARG A 98 -19.37 25.47 21.85
N ALA A 99 -18.70 26.61 21.95
CA ALA A 99 -19.15 27.81 21.25
C ALA A 99 -19.01 27.65 19.72
N ALA A 100 -19.92 28.26 18.94
CA ALA A 100 -19.81 28.25 17.48
C ALA A 100 -18.51 28.90 16.99
N ALA A 101 -17.97 29.88 17.73
CA ALA A 101 -16.67 30.49 17.45
C ALA A 101 -15.53 29.47 17.52
N TYR A 102 -15.50 28.62 18.55
CA TYR A 102 -14.52 27.53 18.71
C TYR A 102 -14.54 26.58 17.51
N LEU A 103 -15.74 26.19 17.04
CA LEU A 103 -15.89 25.28 15.91
C LEU A 103 -15.43 25.93 14.59
N ARG A 104 -15.74 27.22 14.39
CA ARG A 104 -15.26 27.98 13.23
C ARG A 104 -13.73 28.09 13.25
N GLU A 105 -13.14 28.44 14.38
CA GLU A 105 -11.68 28.52 14.53
C GLU A 105 -11.01 27.16 14.32
N ALA A 106 -11.62 26.07 14.78
CA ALA A 106 -11.10 24.72 14.54
C ALA A 106 -11.18 24.27 13.07
N SER A 107 -12.06 24.87 12.27
CA SER A 107 -12.17 24.62 10.81
C SER A 107 -11.25 25.51 9.97
N ASP A 108 -10.52 26.43 10.60
CA ASP A 108 -9.58 27.33 9.94
C ASP A 108 -8.15 26.76 10.05
N PRO A 109 -7.51 26.36 8.93
CA PRO A 109 -6.19 25.75 8.97
C PRO A 109 -5.10 26.71 9.47
N ASP A 110 -5.33 28.02 9.37
CA ASP A 110 -4.37 29.04 9.80
C ASP A 110 -4.54 29.41 11.29
N ARG A 111 -5.52 28.81 11.99
CA ARG A 111 -5.70 28.97 13.43
C ARG A 111 -5.08 27.80 14.18
N PRO A 112 -4.60 27.99 15.41
CA PRO A 112 -4.04 26.91 16.23
C PRO A 112 -5.12 26.05 16.90
N GLN A 113 -6.38 26.48 16.90
CA GLN A 113 -7.45 25.76 17.58
C GLN A 113 -7.70 24.40 16.92
N ARG A 114 -7.77 23.35 17.72
CA ARG A 114 -8.07 21.98 17.26
C ARG A 114 -9.25 21.42 18.03
N LEU A 115 -10.01 20.53 17.38
CA LEU A 115 -11.04 19.74 18.04
C LEU A 115 -10.41 18.74 19.00
N THR A 116 -11.10 18.48 20.11
CA THR A 116 -10.78 17.30 20.91
C THR A 116 -11.32 16.04 20.23
N VAL A 117 -10.71 14.88 20.53
CA VAL A 117 -11.22 13.58 20.03
C VAL A 117 -12.67 13.34 20.46
N GLN A 118 -13.06 13.81 21.64
CA GLN A 118 -14.45 13.71 22.10
C GLN A 118 -15.41 14.57 21.27
N ASP A 119 -15.00 15.78 20.89
CA ASP A 119 -15.80 16.65 20.03
C ASP A 119 -15.95 16.04 18.63
N MET A 120 -14.87 15.47 18.07
CA MET A 120 -14.91 14.75 16.79
C MET A 120 -15.89 13.58 16.83
N LEU A 121 -15.80 12.73 17.85
CA LEU A 121 -16.67 11.56 17.99
C LEU A 121 -18.14 11.97 18.04
N LYS A 122 -18.47 12.98 18.85
CA LYS A 122 -19.86 13.45 18.97
C LYS A 122 -20.40 13.98 17.63
N LEU A 123 -19.58 14.73 16.89
CA LEU A 123 -19.96 15.26 15.59
C LEU A 123 -20.14 14.15 14.54
N ASP A 124 -19.23 13.18 14.48
CA ASP A 124 -19.35 12.04 13.54
C ASP A 124 -20.54 11.15 13.85
N ILE A 125 -20.86 10.90 15.14
CA ILE A 125 -22.05 10.11 15.50
C ILE A 125 -23.33 10.84 15.08
N GLU A 126 -23.40 12.16 15.24
CA GLU A 126 -24.54 12.92 14.74
C GLU A 126 -24.59 12.90 13.21
N HIS A 127 -23.45 13.10 12.54
CA HIS A 127 -23.38 13.11 11.09
C HIS A 127 -23.75 11.74 10.48
N LEU A 128 -23.35 10.66 11.14
CA LEU A 128 -23.74 9.29 10.79
C LEU A 128 -25.25 9.11 10.83
N ALA A 129 -25.93 9.71 11.82
CA ALA A 129 -27.39 9.69 11.88
C ALA A 129 -28.05 10.60 10.81
N PHE A 130 -27.34 11.61 10.32
CA PHE A 130 -27.82 12.54 9.30
C PHE A 130 -27.68 11.99 7.87
N ASP A 131 -26.50 11.49 7.48
CA ASP A 131 -26.22 11.07 6.10
C ASP A 131 -25.56 9.68 5.97
N GLY A 132 -25.37 8.96 7.07
CA GLY A 132 -24.75 7.64 7.07
C GLY A 132 -23.22 7.64 6.99
N THR A 133 -22.56 8.80 7.12
CA THR A 133 -21.09 8.92 7.00
C THR A 133 -20.43 9.45 8.27
N THR A 134 -19.12 9.23 8.39
CA THR A 134 -18.26 9.74 9.49
C THR A 134 -17.06 10.53 8.93
N PRO A 135 -17.29 11.77 8.46
CA PRO A 135 -16.28 12.52 7.71
C PRO A 135 -14.99 12.79 8.49
N LEU A 136 -15.08 13.06 9.80
CA LEU A 136 -13.90 13.39 10.62
C LEU A 136 -13.05 12.15 10.88
N PHE A 137 -13.67 11.00 11.13
CA PHE A 137 -13.00 9.71 11.26
C PHE A 137 -12.34 9.30 9.94
N ALA A 138 -13.03 9.47 8.81
CA ALA A 138 -12.46 9.22 7.49
C ALA A 138 -11.23 10.11 7.23
N ALA A 139 -11.32 11.41 7.56
CA ALA A 139 -10.20 12.34 7.46
C ALA A 139 -9.02 11.94 8.36
N TYR A 140 -9.28 11.54 9.61
CA TYR A 140 -8.24 11.02 10.50
C TYR A 140 -7.58 9.75 9.93
N GLY A 141 -8.37 8.82 9.40
CA GLY A 141 -7.86 7.62 8.74
C GLY A 141 -6.95 7.95 7.55
N ALA A 142 -7.32 8.95 6.75
CA ALA A 142 -6.50 9.43 5.64
C ALA A 142 -5.17 10.04 6.13
N LEU A 143 -5.19 10.85 7.19
CA LEU A 143 -3.97 11.40 7.79
C LEU A 143 -3.04 10.31 8.33
N VAL A 144 -3.60 9.29 9.01
CA VAL A 144 -2.82 8.13 9.47
C VAL A 144 -2.25 7.37 8.28
N ALA A 145 -3.01 7.17 7.21
CA ALA A 145 -2.50 6.51 6.01
C ALA A 145 -1.35 7.28 5.36
N GLN A 146 -1.46 8.62 5.29
CA GLN A 146 -0.38 9.49 4.80
C GLN A 146 0.86 9.40 5.69
N ALA A 147 0.71 9.54 7.01
CA ALA A 147 1.82 9.42 7.96
C ALA A 147 2.47 8.01 7.92
N ARG A 148 1.67 6.95 7.74
CA ARG A 148 2.19 5.59 7.55
C ARG A 148 2.97 5.46 6.25
N ALA A 149 2.52 6.09 5.17
CA ALA A 149 3.26 6.07 3.91
C ALA A 149 4.64 6.72 4.07
N GLU A 150 4.76 7.76 4.89
CA GLU A 150 6.04 8.41 5.22
C GLU A 150 6.92 7.51 6.11
N VAL A 151 6.36 6.97 7.20
CA VAL A 151 7.10 6.13 8.16
C VAL A 151 7.53 4.79 7.58
N TYR A 152 6.68 4.15 6.77
CA TYR A 152 6.91 2.83 6.21
C TYR A 152 7.32 2.85 4.73
N ALA A 153 7.70 4.02 4.21
CA ALA A 153 8.14 4.19 2.82
C ALA A 153 9.19 3.15 2.42
N ASP A 154 10.20 2.97 3.28
CA ASP A 154 11.30 2.03 3.02
C ASP A 154 10.84 0.57 3.05
N ALA A 155 9.95 0.19 3.99
CA ALA A 155 9.40 -1.17 4.05
C ALA A 155 8.54 -1.50 2.82
N VAL A 156 7.76 -0.53 2.34
CA VAL A 156 6.97 -0.66 1.11
C VAL A 156 7.88 -0.78 -0.12
N ALA A 157 8.94 0.04 -0.20
CA ALA A 157 9.90 -0.02 -1.29
C ALA A 157 10.62 -1.37 -1.33
N ILE A 158 11.09 -1.88 -0.18
CA ILE A 158 11.70 -3.21 -0.06
C ILE A 158 10.71 -4.29 -0.50
N GLY A 159 9.47 -4.26 0.00
CA GLY A 159 8.45 -5.25 -0.37
C GLY A 159 8.15 -5.29 -1.87
N ARG A 160 8.13 -4.13 -2.54
CA ARG A 160 7.98 -4.04 -4.00
C ARG A 160 9.18 -4.65 -4.72
N ALA A 161 10.40 -4.28 -4.35
CA ALA A 161 11.60 -4.83 -4.96
C ALA A 161 11.71 -6.35 -4.76
N THR A 162 11.36 -6.87 -3.58
CA THR A 162 11.31 -8.32 -3.31
C THR A 162 10.29 -9.03 -4.19
N LYS A 163 9.11 -8.43 -4.42
CA LYS A 163 8.10 -9.00 -5.32
C LYS A 163 8.67 -9.15 -6.74
N ASP A 164 9.36 -8.12 -7.23
CA ASP A 164 9.93 -8.13 -8.58
C ASP A 164 11.04 -9.18 -8.69
N VAL A 165 11.94 -9.27 -7.68
CA VAL A 165 12.94 -10.35 -7.61
C VAL A 165 12.31 -11.73 -7.66
N LEU A 166 11.25 -11.97 -6.88
CA LEU A 166 10.58 -13.28 -6.86
C LEU A 166 9.95 -13.65 -8.21
N LYS A 167 9.41 -12.66 -8.93
CA LYS A 167 8.88 -12.86 -10.28
C LYS A 167 10.02 -13.28 -11.23
N GLU A 168 11.05 -12.45 -11.33
CA GLU A 168 12.10 -12.67 -12.33
C GLU A 168 12.97 -13.89 -12.00
N ASP A 169 13.26 -14.17 -10.72
CA ASP A 169 13.95 -15.40 -10.31
C ASP A 169 13.12 -16.65 -10.67
N GLY A 170 11.79 -16.58 -10.54
CA GLY A 170 10.90 -17.68 -10.91
C GLY A 170 10.93 -17.96 -12.42
N GLU A 171 10.85 -16.92 -13.23
CA GLU A 171 10.92 -16.98 -14.69
C GLU A 171 12.30 -17.49 -15.14
N ALA A 172 13.38 -17.00 -14.53
CA ALA A 172 14.76 -17.45 -14.80
C ALA A 172 14.98 -18.92 -14.43
N HIS A 173 14.57 -19.36 -13.24
CA HIS A 173 14.73 -20.76 -12.82
C HIS A 173 13.95 -21.72 -13.72
N LEU A 174 12.74 -21.34 -14.14
CA LEU A 174 11.96 -22.14 -15.09
C LEU A 174 12.67 -22.22 -16.45
N ALA A 175 13.15 -21.10 -16.98
CA ALA A 175 13.85 -21.07 -18.26
C ALA A 175 15.15 -21.89 -18.23
N LEU A 176 15.94 -21.80 -17.15
CA LEU A 176 17.12 -22.63 -16.93
C LEU A 176 16.78 -24.12 -16.84
N PHE A 177 15.69 -24.47 -16.16
CA PHE A 177 15.23 -25.85 -16.09
C PHE A 177 14.85 -26.41 -17.47
N LEU A 178 14.14 -25.63 -18.29
CA LEU A 178 13.79 -26.02 -19.67
C LEU A 178 15.02 -26.13 -20.56
N ALA A 179 15.95 -25.18 -20.46
CA ALA A 179 17.24 -25.20 -21.16
C ALA A 179 18.14 -26.38 -20.76
N SER A 180 17.90 -26.99 -19.60
CA SER A 180 18.66 -28.16 -19.13
C SER A 180 18.15 -29.51 -19.68
N GLN A 181 17.02 -29.52 -20.40
CA GLN A 181 16.47 -30.75 -20.94
C GLN A 181 17.31 -31.30 -22.11
N PRO A 182 17.39 -32.64 -22.29
CA PRO A 182 18.19 -33.24 -23.36
C PRO A 182 17.82 -32.77 -24.77
N ASP A 183 16.60 -32.33 -24.98
CA ASP A 183 16.03 -31.84 -26.24
C ASP A 183 15.93 -30.31 -26.31
N ALA A 184 16.57 -29.59 -25.39
CA ALA A 184 16.58 -28.13 -25.38
C ALA A 184 17.13 -27.55 -26.69
N THR A 185 16.46 -26.51 -27.18
CA THR A 185 16.80 -25.83 -28.42
C THR A 185 17.65 -24.59 -28.17
N ASP A 186 18.27 -24.05 -29.23
CA ASP A 186 18.92 -22.73 -29.19
C ASP A 186 17.99 -21.62 -28.68
N HIS A 187 16.69 -21.74 -28.93
CA HIS A 187 15.69 -20.81 -28.43
C HIS A 187 15.58 -20.89 -26.89
N ASP A 188 15.57 -22.10 -26.33
CA ASP A 188 15.49 -22.32 -24.88
C ASP A 188 16.74 -21.81 -24.16
N LEU A 189 17.92 -22.02 -24.75
CA LEU A 189 19.17 -21.46 -24.24
C LEU A 189 19.18 -19.92 -24.24
N ARG A 190 18.67 -19.28 -25.31
CA ARG A 190 18.56 -17.81 -25.36
C ARG A 190 17.52 -17.27 -24.39
N ALA A 191 16.40 -17.96 -24.22
CA ALA A 191 15.41 -17.61 -23.23
C ALA A 191 16.02 -17.68 -21.82
N ALA A 192 16.69 -18.78 -21.47
CA ALA A 192 17.35 -18.92 -20.18
C ALA A 192 18.38 -17.82 -19.91
N LEU A 193 19.20 -17.44 -20.91
CA LEU A 193 20.13 -16.32 -20.77
C LEU A 193 19.41 -15.00 -20.49
N ARG A 194 18.39 -14.67 -21.30
CA ARG A 194 17.60 -13.43 -21.12
C ARG A 194 16.95 -13.37 -19.74
N GLU A 195 16.20 -14.40 -19.36
CA GLU A 195 15.49 -14.40 -18.06
C GLU A 195 16.47 -14.32 -16.89
N THR A 196 17.64 -14.97 -17.00
CA THR A 196 18.69 -14.87 -15.97
C THR A 196 19.27 -13.46 -15.87
N GLU A 197 19.47 -12.77 -17.00
CA GLU A 197 19.90 -11.36 -17.01
C GLU A 197 18.85 -10.43 -16.37
N GLU A 198 17.56 -10.67 -16.64
CA GLU A 198 16.46 -9.93 -16.03
C GLU A 198 16.38 -10.17 -14.51
N ALA A 199 16.56 -11.40 -14.05
CA ALA A 199 16.65 -11.74 -12.63
C ALA A 199 17.82 -11.03 -11.92
N VAL A 200 19.02 -11.03 -12.53
CA VAL A 200 20.18 -10.31 -11.98
C VAL A 200 19.93 -8.80 -11.91
N ALA A 201 19.25 -8.23 -12.91
CA ALA A 201 18.86 -6.82 -12.90
C ALA A 201 17.89 -6.50 -11.75
N ALA A 202 16.87 -7.34 -11.53
CA ALA A 202 15.93 -7.19 -10.42
C ALA A 202 16.62 -7.31 -9.05
N GLN A 203 17.50 -8.29 -8.87
CA GLN A 203 18.29 -8.46 -7.65
C GLN A 203 19.18 -7.24 -7.37
N SER A 204 19.84 -6.72 -8.41
CA SER A 204 20.67 -5.52 -8.31
C SER A 204 19.87 -4.30 -7.85
N GLN A 205 18.66 -4.11 -8.38
CA GLN A 205 17.75 -3.05 -7.94
C GLN A 205 17.33 -3.23 -6.48
N ALA A 206 16.96 -4.44 -6.07
CA ALA A 206 16.58 -4.73 -4.70
C ALA A 206 17.72 -4.46 -3.70
N ILE A 207 18.95 -4.79 -4.05
CA ILE A 207 20.15 -4.46 -3.26
C ILE A 207 20.26 -2.94 -3.05
N GLN A 208 20.06 -2.13 -4.10
CA GLN A 208 20.11 -0.67 -3.96
C GLN A 208 19.01 -0.14 -3.05
N VAL A 209 17.78 -0.65 -3.16
CA VAL A 209 16.66 -0.27 -2.28
C VAL A 209 17.01 -0.55 -0.81
N VAL A 210 17.57 -1.71 -0.52
CA VAL A 210 17.99 -2.07 0.86
C VAL A 210 19.13 -1.18 1.35
N ARG A 211 20.12 -0.87 0.50
CA ARG A 211 21.23 0.04 0.85
C ARG A 211 20.73 1.42 1.22
N VAL A 212 19.87 2.00 0.40
CA VAL A 212 19.26 3.32 0.67
C VAL A 212 18.50 3.31 2.00
N ALA A 213 17.74 2.24 2.28
CA ALA A 213 17.03 2.11 3.55
C ALA A 213 17.98 2.00 4.76
N LEU A 214 19.11 1.28 4.62
CA LEU A 214 20.14 1.20 5.66
C LEU A 214 20.82 2.55 5.91
N GLU A 215 21.18 3.28 4.85
CA GLU A 215 21.80 4.60 4.95
C GLU A 215 20.90 5.60 5.69
N LYS A 216 19.60 5.64 5.36
CA LYS A 216 18.62 6.49 6.05
C LYS A 216 18.53 6.16 7.54
N ARG A 217 18.50 4.87 7.91
CA ARG A 217 18.46 4.44 9.31
C ARG A 217 19.70 4.86 10.10
N HIS A 218 20.88 4.83 9.49
CA HIS A 218 22.10 5.30 10.14
C HIS A 218 22.14 6.83 10.34
N GLN A 219 21.39 7.59 9.54
CA GLN A 219 21.33 9.05 9.62
C GLN A 219 20.28 9.56 10.63
N GLN A 220 19.33 8.71 11.05
CA GLN A 220 18.33 9.08 12.05
C GLN A 220 18.92 8.94 13.47
N PRO A 221 18.85 9.99 14.32
CA PRO A 221 19.29 9.89 15.71
C PRO A 221 18.43 8.88 16.50
N PRO A 222 18.99 8.26 17.56
CA PRO A 222 18.29 7.25 18.37
C PRO A 222 17.07 7.82 19.11
#